data_AF-A0A2W7KQG6-F1
#
_entry.id   AF-A0A2W7KQG6-F1
#
_cell.length_a   1.000
_cell.length_b   1.000
_cell.length_c   1.000
_cell.angle_alpha   90.00
_cell.angle_beta   90.00
_cell.angle_gamma   90.00
#
_symmetry.space_group_name_H-M   'P 1'
#
loop_
_entity.id
_entity.type
_entity.pdbx_description
1 polymer ?
#
loop_
_entity_poly.entity_id
_entity_poly.type
_entity_poly.pdbx_seq_one_letter_code
_entity_poly.pdbx_strand_id
1 'polypeptide(L)'
;MSSFSITWMTRAQLPAFPPQMSFSAANPASTKPDDQARTPVIHWGRSLACVLESRHLHDQAWVVVYGDGKQLTGVHPLHDFRHISRIELAVNSHAVLLTDSAQRQQTVEFTQLKALDGSGGAGDPLNGLPTGIPFMLSNGHDYLMADEEGVCLAVNPDPKAMQWLYKDGQLVNVTTGQTLGLGICGKASAASGDRWRLSSQGELLYGDGTRSLCSAPISGEVWLQRRSEALPSETWRVHLPQRPRRGQVPSMVIDKLSVCLAVSGDYSAGTGDTLSFSINGSEHRQPLAGNFERGAHFQVEVDLSKMFQRSVIYADELHSVEIYQASAGGVRSGLEDAVAGPEGQ
;
A
#
# COMPACT_ATOMS: atom_id res chain seq x y z
N MET A 1 -15.57 -30.15 13.05
CA MET A 1 -14.31 -29.56 12.55
C MET A 1 -14.40 -29.48 11.04
N SER A 2 -14.22 -28.30 10.44
CA SER A 2 -14.14 -28.15 8.99
C SER A 2 -12.89 -28.90 8.50
N SER A 3 -13.05 -29.89 7.62
CA SER A 3 -11.92 -30.59 7.02
C SER A 3 -11.23 -29.67 6.02
N PHE A 4 -9.92 -29.48 6.19
CA PHE A 4 -9.09 -28.78 5.23
C PHE A 4 -8.68 -29.74 4.13
N SER A 5 -8.65 -29.27 2.89
CA SER A 5 -8.14 -30.04 1.75
C SER A 5 -7.32 -29.15 0.82
N ILE A 6 -6.39 -29.76 0.09
CA ILE A 6 -5.56 -29.08 -0.90
C ILE A 6 -5.95 -29.59 -2.28
N THR A 7 -6.28 -28.68 -3.18
CA THR A 7 -6.53 -28.99 -4.60
C THR A 7 -5.65 -28.13 -5.49
N TRP A 8 -5.51 -28.52 -6.76
CA TRP A 8 -4.75 -27.78 -7.76
C TRP A 8 -5.69 -27.17 -8.77
N MET A 9 -5.76 -25.83 -8.80
CA MET A 9 -6.71 -25.11 -9.64
C MET A 9 -5.99 -24.21 -10.64
N THR A 10 -6.59 -24.05 -11.83
CA THR A 10 -6.12 -23.11 -12.85
C THR A 10 -6.65 -21.70 -12.60
N ARG A 11 -6.10 -20.71 -13.32
CA ARG A 11 -6.55 -19.31 -13.25
C ARG A 11 -8.04 -19.14 -13.52
N ALA A 12 -8.59 -19.87 -14.48
CA ALA A 12 -10.00 -19.81 -14.84
C ALA A 12 -10.94 -20.39 -13.77
N GLN A 13 -10.42 -21.25 -12.89
CA GLN A 13 -11.21 -21.88 -11.82
C GLN A 13 -11.17 -21.07 -10.51
N LEU A 14 -10.24 -20.13 -10.38
CA LEU A 14 -10.15 -19.27 -9.21
C LEU A 14 -11.02 -18.02 -9.34
N PRO A 15 -11.46 -17.44 -8.21
CA PRO A 15 -12.01 -16.09 -8.21
C PRO A 15 -11.01 -15.10 -8.81
N ALA A 16 -11.52 -13.94 -9.22
CA ALA A 16 -10.65 -12.86 -9.66
C ALA A 16 -9.64 -12.54 -8.54
N PHE A 17 -8.35 -12.64 -8.88
CA PHE A 17 -7.27 -12.23 -8.00
C PHE A 17 -6.59 -10.96 -8.53
N PRO A 18 -5.94 -10.19 -7.64
CA PRO A 18 -5.39 -8.88 -7.99
C PRO A 18 -4.42 -8.95 -9.19
N PRO A 19 -4.51 -8.02 -10.17
CA PRO A 19 -3.70 -8.07 -11.39
C PRO A 19 -2.18 -7.97 -11.16
N GLN A 20 -1.78 -7.40 -10.02
CA GLN A 20 -0.39 -7.33 -9.55
C GLN A 20 0.15 -8.65 -9.01
N MET A 21 -0.68 -9.69 -8.94
CA MET A 21 -0.29 -11.02 -8.49
C MET A 21 -0.15 -12.00 -9.66
N SER A 22 0.71 -12.99 -9.47
CA SER A 22 0.86 -14.14 -10.37
C SER A 22 0.72 -15.44 -9.59
N PHE A 23 0.43 -16.53 -10.31
CA PHE A 23 0.42 -17.84 -9.70
C PHE A 23 1.80 -18.18 -9.16
N SER A 24 1.82 -18.72 -7.94
CA SER A 24 3.01 -19.40 -7.45
C SER A 24 3.02 -20.78 -8.10
N ALA A 25 3.63 -20.87 -9.28
CA ALA A 25 3.55 -22.06 -10.11
C ALA A 25 4.35 -23.20 -9.46
N ALA A 26 3.67 -24.28 -9.10
CA ALA A 26 4.35 -25.52 -8.73
C ALA A 26 4.32 -26.48 -9.91
N ASN A 27 5.20 -26.25 -10.90
CA ASN A 27 5.72 -27.36 -11.69
C ASN A 27 7.02 -26.92 -12.40
N PRO A 28 8.21 -27.26 -11.89
CA PRO A 28 9.47 -26.97 -12.59
C PRO A 28 9.57 -27.64 -13.97
N ALA A 29 8.64 -28.55 -14.33
CA ALA A 29 8.61 -29.25 -15.61
C ALA A 29 7.54 -28.75 -16.61
N SER A 30 6.72 -27.74 -16.26
CA SER A 30 5.65 -27.27 -17.16
C SER A 30 6.14 -26.18 -18.11
N THR A 31 6.37 -26.52 -19.37
CA THR A 31 6.62 -25.60 -20.50
C THR A 31 5.33 -24.97 -21.07
N LYS A 32 4.20 -25.12 -20.38
CA LYS A 32 2.89 -24.75 -20.91
C LYS A 32 2.56 -23.27 -20.65
N PRO A 33 1.81 -22.61 -21.56
CA PRO A 33 1.40 -21.22 -21.39
C PRO A 33 0.57 -20.99 -20.11
N ASP A 34 0.56 -19.75 -19.62
CA ASP A 34 -0.05 -19.28 -18.35
C ASP A 34 -1.45 -19.85 -18.05
N ASP A 35 -2.25 -20.16 -19.08
CA ASP A 35 -3.61 -20.69 -18.95
C ASP A 35 -3.71 -22.12 -18.40
N GLN A 36 -2.61 -22.89 -18.41
CA GLN A 36 -2.55 -24.23 -17.82
C GLN A 36 -1.78 -24.28 -16.50
N ALA A 37 -1.22 -23.16 -16.05
CA ALA A 37 -0.56 -23.08 -14.75
C ALA A 37 -1.58 -23.39 -13.64
N ARG A 38 -1.18 -24.24 -12.69
CA ARG A 38 -1.98 -24.56 -11.50
C ARG A 38 -1.27 -24.03 -10.26
N THR A 39 -2.04 -23.47 -9.37
CA THR A 39 -1.59 -23.07 -8.03
C THR A 39 -2.27 -23.98 -7.01
N PRO A 40 -1.62 -24.30 -5.89
CA PRO A 40 -2.30 -25.03 -4.83
C PRO A 40 -3.32 -24.12 -4.16
N VAL A 41 -4.47 -24.70 -3.83
CA VAL A 41 -5.61 -24.04 -3.19
C VAL A 41 -6.02 -24.84 -1.97
N ILE A 42 -6.05 -24.17 -0.83
CA ILE A 42 -6.47 -24.71 0.46
C ILE A 42 -7.97 -24.42 0.59
N HIS A 43 -8.80 -25.43 0.83
CA HIS A 43 -10.25 -25.29 0.99
C HIS A 43 -10.70 -25.64 2.40
N TRP A 44 -11.69 -24.91 2.91
CA TRP A 44 -12.43 -25.26 4.13
C TRP A 44 -13.84 -24.68 4.09
N GLY A 45 -14.86 -25.53 4.23
CA GLY A 45 -16.26 -25.08 4.09
C GLY A 45 -16.52 -24.49 2.70
N ARG A 46 -16.92 -23.21 2.65
CA ARG A 46 -17.07 -22.45 1.38
C ARG A 46 -15.85 -21.60 1.06
N SER A 47 -14.95 -21.44 2.01
CA SER A 47 -13.79 -20.57 1.91
C SER A 47 -12.66 -21.27 1.17
N LEU A 48 -11.79 -20.47 0.56
CA LEU A 48 -10.55 -20.97 -0.04
C LEU A 48 -9.41 -19.96 0.15
N ALA A 49 -8.18 -20.48 0.19
CA ALA A 49 -6.96 -19.70 0.14
C ALA A 49 -6.06 -20.18 -0.99
N CYS A 50 -5.41 -19.24 -1.66
CA CYS A 50 -4.32 -19.54 -2.58
C CYS A 50 -3.10 -18.70 -2.21
N VAL A 51 -1.93 -19.20 -2.57
CA VAL A 51 -0.70 -18.43 -2.42
C VAL A 51 -0.32 -17.88 -3.78
N LEU A 52 -0.20 -16.56 -3.84
CA LEU A 52 0.08 -15.82 -5.05
C LEU A 52 1.35 -15.02 -4.86
N GLU A 53 2.12 -14.89 -5.93
CA GLU A 53 3.34 -14.10 -5.93
C GLU A 53 3.07 -12.66 -6.29
N SER A 54 3.82 -11.76 -5.66
CA SER A 54 3.87 -10.38 -6.12
C SER A 54 4.64 -10.30 -7.45
N ARG A 55 4.02 -9.72 -8.48
CA ARG A 55 4.73 -9.41 -9.75
C ARG A 55 5.78 -8.32 -9.57
N HIS A 56 5.76 -7.59 -8.45
CA HIS A 56 6.56 -6.39 -8.22
C HIS A 56 7.62 -6.56 -7.13
N LEU A 57 7.36 -7.41 -6.14
CA LEU A 57 8.28 -7.71 -5.05
C LEU A 57 8.75 -9.15 -5.25
N HIS A 58 9.92 -9.29 -5.87
CA HIS A 58 10.43 -10.58 -6.33
C HIS A 58 10.66 -11.60 -5.21
N ASP A 59 10.74 -11.18 -3.95
CA ASP A 59 10.99 -12.05 -2.80
C ASP A 59 9.76 -12.21 -1.88
N GLN A 60 8.58 -11.86 -2.38
CA GLN A 60 7.35 -11.89 -1.58
C GLN A 60 6.22 -12.67 -2.26
N ALA A 61 5.66 -13.62 -1.51
CA ALA A 61 4.40 -14.27 -1.80
C ALA A 61 3.35 -13.88 -0.76
N TRP A 62 2.09 -14.06 -1.10
CA TRP A 62 0.96 -13.65 -0.29
C TRP A 62 -0.05 -14.79 -0.22
N VAL A 63 -0.51 -15.11 0.99
CA VAL A 63 -1.70 -15.95 1.19
C VAL A 63 -2.92 -15.06 0.98
N VAL A 64 -3.74 -15.37 -0.01
CA VAL A 64 -4.97 -14.64 -0.33
C VAL A 64 -6.15 -15.51 0.03
N VAL A 65 -7.07 -14.98 0.84
CA VAL A 65 -8.22 -15.68 1.40
C VAL A 65 -9.51 -15.13 0.82
N TYR A 66 -10.37 -16.04 0.37
CA TYR A 66 -11.70 -15.77 -0.13
C TYR A 66 -12.73 -16.38 0.82
N GLY A 67 -13.38 -15.53 1.62
CA GLY A 67 -14.21 -15.95 2.76
C GLY A 67 -15.43 -16.81 2.40
N ASP A 68 -16.10 -16.50 1.30
CA ASP A 68 -17.23 -17.28 0.76
C ASP A 68 -16.86 -18.08 -0.50
N GLY A 69 -15.56 -18.14 -0.80
CA GLY A 69 -15.02 -18.74 -2.02
C GLY A 69 -15.09 -17.83 -3.25
N LYS A 70 -15.54 -16.58 -3.10
CA LYS A 70 -15.65 -15.60 -4.20
C LYS A 70 -15.07 -14.23 -3.84
N GLN A 71 -15.40 -13.70 -2.67
CA GLN A 71 -14.99 -12.38 -2.21
C GLN A 71 -13.68 -12.45 -1.44
N LEU A 72 -12.74 -11.60 -1.83
CA LEU A 72 -11.48 -11.44 -1.11
C LEU A 72 -11.78 -10.80 0.24
N THR A 73 -11.43 -11.48 1.31
CA THR A 73 -11.57 -11.00 2.69
C THR A 73 -10.20 -10.69 3.28
N GLY A 74 -9.26 -11.64 3.17
CA GLY A 74 -7.97 -11.53 3.84
C GLY A 74 -6.79 -11.67 2.91
N VAL A 75 -5.69 -11.02 3.28
CA VAL A 75 -4.37 -11.24 2.68
C VAL A 75 -3.34 -11.22 3.79
N HIS A 76 -2.37 -12.13 3.69
CA HIS A 76 -1.24 -12.19 4.62
C HIS A 76 0.08 -12.36 3.86
N PRO A 77 1.10 -11.52 4.15
CA PRO A 77 2.39 -11.64 3.50
C PRO A 77 3.23 -12.81 4.02
N LEU A 78 3.84 -13.54 3.11
CA LEU A 78 4.90 -14.50 3.37
C LEU A 78 6.24 -13.83 3.04
N HIS A 79 6.96 -13.40 4.08
CA HIS A 79 8.25 -12.75 3.94
C HIS A 79 9.33 -13.76 3.53
N ASP A 80 10.25 -13.32 2.67
CA ASP A 80 11.36 -14.12 2.16
C ASP A 80 10.90 -15.50 1.65
N PHE A 81 9.78 -15.54 0.94
CA PHE A 81 9.18 -16.77 0.44
C PHE A 81 8.64 -16.54 -0.96
N ARG A 82 8.99 -17.44 -1.88
CA ARG A 82 8.58 -17.31 -3.28
C ARG A 82 8.55 -18.67 -3.98
N HIS A 83 7.65 -18.84 -4.93
CA HIS A 83 7.52 -20.06 -5.74
C HIS A 83 7.32 -21.29 -4.88
N ILE A 84 6.05 -21.61 -4.57
CA ILE A 84 5.73 -22.86 -3.91
C ILE A 84 6.22 -24.01 -4.78
N SER A 85 7.20 -24.73 -4.26
CA SER A 85 7.67 -26.00 -4.83
C SER A 85 6.88 -27.18 -4.28
N ARG A 86 6.45 -27.09 -3.02
CA ARG A 86 5.72 -28.16 -2.33
C ARG A 86 4.75 -27.58 -1.28
N ILE A 87 3.61 -28.23 -1.13
CA ILE A 87 2.58 -27.91 -0.13
C ILE A 87 2.11 -29.19 0.54
N GLU A 88 2.14 -29.24 1.87
CA GLU A 88 1.76 -30.43 2.63
C GLU A 88 1.00 -30.08 3.89
N LEU A 89 0.18 -31.01 4.36
CA LEU A 89 -0.37 -30.90 5.72
C LEU A 89 0.76 -31.13 6.72
N ALA A 90 0.90 -30.22 7.68
CA ALA A 90 1.86 -30.38 8.76
C ALA A 90 1.54 -31.61 9.60
N VAL A 91 2.55 -32.18 10.25
CA VAL A 91 2.45 -33.44 11.04
C VAL A 91 1.39 -33.35 12.15
N ASN A 92 1.12 -32.16 12.68
CA ASN A 92 0.10 -31.87 13.68
C ASN A 92 -1.32 -31.68 13.10
N SER A 93 -1.51 -31.78 11.78
CA SER A 93 -2.80 -31.63 11.07
C SER A 93 -3.55 -30.31 11.28
N HIS A 94 -2.88 -29.28 11.82
CA HIS A 94 -3.47 -27.97 12.11
C HIS A 94 -2.90 -26.82 11.27
N ALA A 95 -1.96 -27.14 10.37
CA ALA A 95 -1.33 -26.18 9.50
C ALA A 95 -0.99 -26.80 8.14
N VAL A 96 -0.64 -25.93 7.21
CA VAL A 96 -0.04 -26.29 5.94
C VAL A 96 1.41 -25.82 5.92
N LEU A 97 2.31 -26.74 5.58
CA LEU A 97 3.71 -26.44 5.34
C LEU A 97 3.89 -26.10 3.86
N LEU A 98 4.32 -24.86 3.61
CA LEU A 98 4.72 -24.38 2.30
C LEU A 98 6.24 -24.49 2.19
N THR A 99 6.73 -25.15 1.15
CA THR A 99 8.16 -25.15 0.80
C THR A 99 8.34 -24.44 -0.52
N ASP A 100 9.37 -23.62 -0.58
CA ASP A 100 9.68 -22.77 -1.72
C ASP A 100 10.76 -23.40 -2.62
N SER A 101 11.08 -22.78 -3.75
CA SER A 101 12.11 -23.29 -4.67
C SER A 101 13.53 -23.34 -4.06
N ALA A 102 13.82 -22.49 -3.08
CA ALA A 102 15.07 -22.43 -2.32
C ALA A 102 15.06 -23.32 -1.06
N GLN A 103 14.07 -24.22 -0.92
CA GLN A 103 13.87 -25.08 0.26
C GLN A 103 13.57 -24.34 1.57
N ARG A 104 13.18 -23.06 1.49
CA ARG A 104 12.66 -22.31 2.64
C ARG A 104 11.27 -22.80 2.98
N GLN A 105 10.98 -22.85 4.27
CA GLN A 105 9.70 -23.36 4.78
C GLN A 105 8.93 -22.25 5.50
N GLN A 106 7.63 -22.16 5.20
CA GLN A 106 6.68 -21.29 5.88
C GLN A 106 5.48 -22.13 6.31
N THR A 107 5.05 -21.94 7.55
CA THR A 107 3.88 -22.64 8.10
C THR A 107 2.70 -21.69 8.11
N VAL A 108 1.60 -22.10 7.49
CA VAL A 108 0.34 -21.36 7.50
C VAL A 108 -0.66 -22.12 8.37
N GLU A 109 -0.98 -21.55 9.53
CA GLU A 109 -1.88 -22.16 10.50
C GLU A 109 -3.35 -22.07 10.06
N PHE A 110 -4.13 -23.11 10.29
CA PHE A 110 -5.57 -23.11 9.97
C PHE A 110 -6.38 -22.10 10.78
N THR A 111 -5.92 -21.78 11.99
CA THR A 111 -6.50 -20.70 12.80
C THR A 111 -6.33 -19.35 12.11
N GLN A 112 -5.15 -19.10 11.53
CA GLN A 112 -4.87 -17.88 10.76
C GLN A 112 -5.73 -17.80 9.49
N LEU A 113 -5.93 -18.90 8.76
CA LEU A 113 -6.79 -18.90 7.58
C LEU A 113 -8.25 -18.59 7.94
N LYS A 114 -8.76 -19.18 9.02
CA LYS A 114 -10.10 -18.91 9.54
C LYS A 114 -10.26 -17.48 10.04
N ALA A 115 -9.22 -16.92 10.64
CA ALA A 115 -9.21 -15.53 11.07
C ALA A 115 -9.36 -14.55 9.89
N LEU A 116 -8.78 -14.91 8.74
CA LEU A 116 -8.78 -14.11 7.51
C LEU A 116 -10.03 -14.32 6.62
N ASP A 117 -10.85 -15.33 6.90
CA ASP A 117 -12.01 -15.67 6.05
C ASP A 117 -13.28 -14.88 6.38
N GLY A 118 -13.25 -14.08 7.45
CA GLY A 118 -14.37 -13.25 7.89
C GLY A 118 -15.53 -14.03 8.54
N SER A 119 -15.35 -15.32 8.84
CA SER A 119 -16.30 -16.15 9.60
C SER A 119 -16.08 -16.07 11.12
N GLY A 120 -14.97 -15.48 11.56
CA GLY A 120 -14.60 -15.30 12.96
C GLY A 120 -15.56 -14.41 13.76
N GLY A 121 -15.75 -14.75 15.04
CA GLY A 121 -16.44 -13.91 16.03
C GLY A 121 -15.56 -12.75 16.52
N ALA A 122 -16.11 -11.83 17.32
CA ALA A 122 -15.44 -10.60 17.78
C ALA A 122 -14.08 -10.79 18.52
N GLY A 123 -13.72 -12.02 18.91
CA GLY A 123 -12.49 -12.34 19.61
C GLY A 123 -11.24 -12.53 18.74
N ASP A 124 -11.37 -12.61 17.41
CA ASP A 124 -10.24 -12.86 16.52
C ASP A 124 -9.50 -11.53 16.16
N PRO A 125 -8.16 -11.47 16.18
CA PRO A 125 -7.42 -10.26 15.81
C PRO A 125 -7.40 -9.94 14.30
N LEU A 126 -7.61 -10.90 13.39
CA LEU A 126 -7.44 -10.65 11.93
C LEU A 126 -8.76 -10.37 11.19
N ASN A 127 -9.88 -10.94 11.67
CA ASN A 127 -11.25 -10.47 11.40
C ASN A 127 -11.61 -10.17 9.94
N GLY A 128 -11.08 -10.95 9.00
CA GLY A 128 -11.46 -10.88 7.59
C GLY A 128 -10.96 -9.66 6.82
N LEU A 129 -9.83 -9.04 7.19
CA LEU A 129 -9.23 -7.92 6.45
C LEU A 129 -7.75 -8.18 6.10
N PRO A 130 -7.20 -7.58 5.02
CA PRO A 130 -5.77 -7.68 4.70
C PRO A 130 -4.89 -7.10 5.81
N THR A 131 -3.88 -7.84 6.25
CA THR A 131 -2.95 -7.39 7.30
C THR A 131 -1.56 -7.08 6.77
N GLY A 132 -0.97 -6.01 7.29
CA GLY A 132 0.41 -5.61 6.94
C GLY A 132 0.57 -5.07 5.52
N ILE A 133 -0.53 -4.85 4.79
CA ILE A 133 -0.50 -4.26 3.44
C ILE A 133 -1.61 -3.21 3.29
N PRO A 134 -1.38 -2.14 2.51
CA PRO A 134 -2.45 -1.23 2.10
C PRO A 134 -3.48 -1.93 1.22
N PHE A 135 -4.74 -1.51 1.32
CA PHE A 135 -5.85 -1.93 0.47
C PHE A 135 -6.90 -0.83 0.37
N MET A 136 -7.90 -1.04 -0.48
CA MET A 136 -9.01 -0.13 -0.74
C MET A 136 -10.31 -0.89 -0.47
N LEU A 137 -11.31 -0.19 0.04
CA LEU A 137 -12.64 -0.76 0.30
C LEU A 137 -13.63 -0.11 -0.68
N SER A 138 -14.42 -0.92 -1.38
CA SER A 138 -15.49 -0.42 -2.24
C SER A 138 -16.83 -1.02 -1.87
N ASN A 139 -17.92 -0.29 -2.07
CA ASN A 139 -19.28 -0.83 -1.98
C ASN A 139 -19.81 -1.32 -3.35
N GLY A 140 -18.93 -1.45 -4.34
CA GLY A 140 -19.26 -1.80 -5.72
C GLY A 140 -19.38 -0.61 -6.69
N HIS A 141 -19.71 0.58 -6.20
CA HIS A 141 -19.79 1.80 -7.01
C HIS A 141 -18.73 2.83 -6.63
N ASP A 142 -18.53 3.00 -5.33
CA ASP A 142 -17.65 4.01 -4.75
C ASP A 142 -16.59 3.37 -3.86
N TYR A 143 -15.53 4.13 -3.59
CA TYR A 143 -14.43 3.77 -2.71
C TYR A 143 -14.48 4.56 -1.42
N LEU A 144 -14.22 3.88 -0.31
CA LEU A 144 -13.98 4.51 0.98
C LEU A 144 -12.67 5.27 0.92
N MET A 145 -12.73 6.57 1.14
CA MET A 145 -11.57 7.44 1.19
C MET A 145 -11.55 8.26 2.47
N ALA A 146 -10.39 8.82 2.79
CA ALA A 146 -10.27 9.87 3.78
C ALA A 146 -9.40 11.00 3.25
N ASP A 147 -9.79 12.23 3.57
CA ASP A 147 -9.08 13.46 3.28
C ASP A 147 -9.09 14.39 4.49
N GLU A 148 -8.83 15.68 4.28
CA GLU A 148 -8.84 16.70 5.34
C GLU A 148 -10.25 16.98 5.89
N GLU A 149 -11.30 16.74 5.10
CA GLU A 149 -12.70 17.00 5.48
C GLU A 149 -13.30 15.82 6.26
N GLY A 150 -12.80 14.60 6.03
CA GLY A 150 -13.16 13.44 6.82
C GLY A 150 -13.15 12.14 6.02
N VAL A 151 -14.05 11.22 6.39
CA VAL A 151 -14.21 9.94 5.69
C VAL A 151 -15.49 9.97 4.87
N CYS A 152 -15.41 9.63 3.60
CA CYS A 152 -16.56 9.59 2.69
C CYS A 152 -16.39 8.50 1.62
N LEU A 153 -17.42 8.33 0.80
CA LEU A 153 -17.40 7.56 -0.43
C LEU A 153 -17.23 8.47 -1.64
N ALA A 154 -16.41 8.02 -2.58
CA ALA A 154 -16.22 8.69 -3.86
C ALA A 154 -16.06 7.68 -5.00
N VAL A 155 -16.58 8.01 -6.19
CA VAL A 155 -16.54 7.14 -7.37
C VAL A 155 -15.10 6.91 -7.87
N ASN A 156 -14.27 7.95 -7.85
CA ASN A 156 -12.87 7.91 -8.32
C ASN A 156 -11.98 8.87 -7.51
N PRO A 157 -11.78 8.61 -6.20
CA PRO A 157 -10.90 9.42 -5.38
C PRO A 157 -9.44 9.30 -5.80
N ASP A 158 -8.59 10.19 -5.28
CA ASP A 158 -7.15 10.04 -5.40
C ASP A 158 -6.73 8.64 -4.88
N PRO A 159 -5.92 7.88 -5.63
CA PRO A 159 -5.48 6.55 -5.23
C PRO A 159 -4.82 6.46 -3.85
N LYS A 160 -4.20 7.53 -3.38
CA LYS A 160 -3.61 7.62 -2.04
C LYS A 160 -4.69 7.82 -0.98
N ALA A 161 -5.72 8.62 -1.27
CA ALA A 161 -6.83 8.90 -0.34
C ALA A 161 -7.71 7.67 -0.07
N MET A 162 -7.79 6.72 -1.01
CA MET A 162 -8.55 5.47 -0.85
C MET A 162 -7.78 4.31 -0.19
N GLN A 163 -6.52 4.51 0.19
CA GLN A 163 -5.70 3.45 0.79
C GLN A 163 -5.85 3.38 2.30
N TRP A 164 -6.12 2.18 2.80
CA TRP A 164 -6.29 1.86 4.22
C TRP A 164 -5.33 0.74 4.64
N LEU A 165 -4.88 0.80 5.88
CA LEU A 165 -4.11 -0.23 6.55
C LEU A 165 -4.92 -0.79 7.72
N TYR A 166 -5.01 -2.12 7.81
CA TYR A 166 -5.60 -2.77 8.97
C TYR A 166 -4.51 -3.16 9.98
N LYS A 167 -4.62 -2.63 11.20
CA LYS A 167 -3.67 -2.89 12.29
C LYS A 167 -4.39 -2.88 13.63
N ASP A 168 -4.19 -3.93 14.43
CA ASP A 168 -4.72 -4.04 15.80
C ASP A 168 -6.25 -3.83 15.90
N GLY A 169 -7.00 -4.30 14.90
CA GLY A 169 -8.45 -4.11 14.85
C GLY A 169 -8.91 -2.77 14.27
N GLN A 170 -7.99 -1.90 13.87
CA GLN A 170 -8.29 -0.56 13.37
C GLN A 170 -8.02 -0.45 11.87
N LEU A 171 -8.86 0.33 11.19
CA LEU A 171 -8.64 0.76 9.81
C LEU A 171 -8.07 2.17 9.82
N VAL A 172 -6.83 2.33 9.35
CA VAL A 172 -6.11 3.60 9.34
C VAL A 172 -5.85 4.01 7.91
N ASN A 173 -6.26 5.22 7.52
CA ASN A 173 -5.97 5.74 6.19
C ASN A 173 -4.46 5.97 6.04
N VAL A 174 -3.90 5.52 4.92
CA VAL A 174 -2.44 5.56 4.67
C VAL A 174 -1.93 6.97 4.49
N THR A 175 -2.74 7.86 3.91
CA THR A 175 -2.33 9.24 3.56
C THR A 175 -2.54 10.19 4.73
N THR A 176 -3.74 10.17 5.30
CA THR A 176 -4.11 11.12 6.36
C THR A 176 -3.75 10.61 7.76
N GLY A 177 -3.45 9.31 7.91
CA GLY A 177 -3.24 8.68 9.21
C GLY A 177 -4.52 8.57 10.05
N GLN A 178 -5.68 8.92 9.49
CA GLN A 178 -6.95 8.92 10.22
C GLN A 178 -7.44 7.50 10.45
N THR A 179 -7.81 7.19 11.70
CA THR A 179 -8.47 5.94 12.05
C THR A 179 -9.98 6.03 11.81
N LEU A 180 -10.55 5.06 11.10
CA LEU A 180 -11.98 4.91 10.94
C LEU A 180 -12.62 4.56 12.30
N GLY A 181 -13.51 5.41 12.81
CA GLY A 181 -14.10 5.27 14.14
C GLY A 181 -15.58 5.62 14.22
N LEU A 182 -16.15 5.52 15.42
CA LEU A 182 -17.53 5.89 15.74
C LEU A 182 -17.74 7.40 15.55
N GLY A 183 -18.23 7.82 14.38
CA GLY A 183 -18.70 9.19 14.15
C GLY A 183 -18.25 9.89 12.87
N ILE A 184 -17.51 9.23 11.97
CA ILE A 184 -17.24 9.65 10.57
C ILE A 184 -16.84 11.14 10.39
N CYS A 185 -16.17 11.64 11.43
CA CYS A 185 -15.20 12.73 11.45
C CYS A 185 -14.19 12.33 12.54
N GLY A 186 -12.90 12.41 12.24
CA GLY A 186 -11.84 11.85 13.09
C GLY A 186 -11.75 12.52 14.47
N LYS A 187 -11.92 11.75 15.55
CA LYS A 187 -11.08 11.94 16.74
C LYS A 187 -11.00 10.76 17.71
N ALA A 188 -9.76 10.62 18.20
CA ALA A 188 -9.24 10.01 19.42
C ALA A 188 -9.97 8.80 20.04
N SER A 189 -9.43 7.63 19.70
CA SER A 189 -9.48 6.40 20.49
C SER A 189 -10.88 5.80 20.71
N ALA A 190 -11.18 4.80 19.89
CA ALA A 190 -12.20 3.80 20.21
C ALA A 190 -12.00 3.27 21.64
N ALA A 191 -13.11 3.05 22.36
CA ALA A 191 -13.10 2.36 23.64
C ALA A 191 -12.33 1.04 23.50
N SER A 192 -11.48 0.73 24.47
CA SER A 192 -10.60 -0.44 24.45
C SER A 192 -11.40 -1.72 24.17
N GLY A 193 -11.24 -2.29 22.97
CA GLY A 193 -11.85 -3.56 22.58
C GLY A 193 -12.64 -3.55 21.28
N ASP A 194 -13.06 -2.39 20.77
CA ASP A 194 -13.80 -2.33 19.50
C ASP A 194 -12.88 -2.52 18.30
N ARG A 195 -13.31 -3.34 17.33
CA ARG A 195 -12.53 -3.68 16.14
C ARG A 195 -13.38 -3.67 14.88
N TRP A 196 -12.78 -3.27 13.78
CA TRP A 196 -13.31 -3.50 12.44
C TRP A 196 -13.14 -4.95 12.04
N ARG A 197 -14.13 -5.47 11.33
CA ARG A 197 -14.11 -6.79 10.71
C ARG A 197 -14.88 -6.78 9.41
N LEU A 198 -14.44 -7.55 8.43
CA LEU A 198 -15.20 -7.77 7.19
C LEU A 198 -15.70 -9.21 7.19
N SER A 199 -17.02 -9.37 7.13
CA SER A 199 -17.63 -10.69 7.12
C SER A 199 -17.39 -11.39 5.78
N SER A 200 -17.50 -12.72 5.77
CA SER A 200 -17.45 -13.51 4.52
C SER A 200 -18.52 -13.13 3.50
N GLN A 201 -19.59 -12.46 3.92
CA GLN A 201 -20.65 -11.94 3.05
C GLN A 201 -20.36 -10.54 2.51
N GLY A 202 -19.29 -9.89 2.98
CA GLY A 202 -18.92 -8.53 2.61
C GLY A 202 -19.49 -7.45 3.55
N GLU A 203 -20.01 -7.79 4.72
CA GLU A 203 -20.46 -6.75 5.66
C GLU A 203 -19.26 -6.20 6.43
N LEU A 204 -19.04 -4.88 6.41
CA LEU A 204 -18.01 -4.25 7.22
C LEU A 204 -18.58 -3.88 8.60
N LEU A 205 -18.21 -4.66 9.62
CA LEU A 205 -18.79 -4.59 10.95
C LEU A 205 -17.82 -3.96 11.95
N TYR A 206 -18.38 -3.36 13.00
CA TYR A 206 -17.61 -2.69 14.05
C TYR A 206 -17.99 -3.19 15.44
N GLY A 207 -16.99 -3.32 16.32
CA GLY A 207 -17.15 -3.70 17.72
C GLY A 207 -17.58 -5.15 17.89
N ASP A 208 -18.64 -5.37 18.68
CA ASP A 208 -19.29 -6.67 18.86
C ASP A 208 -20.00 -7.20 17.59
N GLY A 209 -20.02 -6.41 16.52
CA GLY A 209 -20.61 -6.76 15.26
C GLY A 209 -22.13 -6.61 15.21
N THR A 210 -22.70 -5.86 16.15
CA THR A 210 -24.09 -5.38 16.10
C THR A 210 -24.27 -4.17 15.20
N ARG A 211 -23.18 -3.58 14.70
CA ARG A 211 -23.19 -2.43 13.78
C ARG A 211 -22.43 -2.72 12.50
N SER A 212 -22.96 -2.23 11.38
CA SER A 212 -22.36 -2.28 10.04
C SER A 212 -22.09 -0.88 9.50
N LEU A 213 -21.03 -0.72 8.72
CA LEU A 213 -20.78 0.49 7.96
C LEU A 213 -21.76 0.54 6.78
N CYS A 214 -22.46 1.67 6.69
CA CYS A 214 -23.41 1.98 5.65
C CYS A 214 -23.04 3.32 5.02
N SER A 215 -23.59 3.57 3.84
CA SER A 215 -23.38 4.80 3.10
C SER A 215 -24.66 5.35 2.47
N ALA A 216 -24.64 6.64 2.19
CA ALA A 216 -25.66 7.31 1.39
C ALA A 216 -25.21 7.29 -0.07
N PRO A 217 -25.96 6.65 -0.98
CA PRO A 217 -25.56 6.52 -2.39
C PRO A 217 -25.38 7.85 -3.14
N ILE A 218 -25.92 8.95 -2.61
CA ILE A 218 -25.93 10.26 -3.29
C ILE A 218 -24.95 11.24 -2.64
N SER A 219 -24.92 11.32 -1.30
CA SER A 219 -24.03 12.27 -0.60
C SER A 219 -22.63 11.71 -0.35
N GLY A 220 -22.43 10.39 -0.46
CA GLY A 220 -21.17 9.74 -0.10
C GLY A 220 -20.90 9.75 1.42
N GLU A 221 -21.84 10.23 2.22
CA GLU A 221 -21.74 10.17 3.67
C GLU A 221 -21.77 8.72 4.14
N VAL A 222 -20.95 8.41 5.14
CA VAL A 222 -20.93 7.08 5.75
C VAL A 222 -21.43 7.16 7.20
N TRP A 223 -22.07 6.10 7.69
CA TRP A 223 -22.47 5.97 9.10
C TRP A 223 -22.45 4.53 9.59
N LEU A 224 -22.38 4.35 10.91
CA LEU A 224 -22.57 3.04 11.53
C LEU A 224 -24.06 2.80 11.82
N GLN A 225 -24.65 1.80 11.18
CA GLN A 225 -26.03 1.40 11.40
C GLN A 225 -26.11 0.16 12.28
N ARG A 226 -27.07 0.11 13.20
CA ARG A 226 -27.36 -1.12 13.96
C ARG A 226 -27.96 -2.16 13.01
N ARG A 227 -27.41 -3.38 13.03
CA ARG A 227 -27.89 -4.50 12.22
C ARG A 227 -29.34 -4.83 12.58
N SER A 228 -30.15 -5.01 11.56
CA SER A 228 -31.54 -5.44 11.64
C SER A 228 -31.81 -6.35 10.47
N GLU A 229 -32.47 -7.48 10.68
CA GLU A 229 -32.86 -8.39 9.59
C GLU A 229 -33.77 -7.72 8.53
N ALA A 230 -34.39 -6.60 8.89
CA ALA A 230 -35.30 -5.85 8.01
C ALA A 230 -34.58 -4.89 7.04
N LEU A 231 -33.29 -4.61 7.22
CA LEU A 231 -32.53 -3.67 6.39
C LEU A 231 -31.39 -4.40 5.69
N PRO A 232 -31.27 -4.31 4.35
CA PRO A 232 -30.18 -4.95 3.64
C PRO A 232 -28.84 -4.31 4.03
N SER A 233 -27.88 -5.14 4.43
CA SER A 233 -26.52 -4.70 4.69
C SER A 233 -25.80 -4.34 3.39
N GLU A 234 -25.01 -3.27 3.43
CA GLU A 234 -24.13 -2.90 2.33
C GLU A 234 -23.00 -3.93 2.16
N THR A 235 -22.67 -4.24 0.90
CA THR A 235 -21.64 -5.22 0.55
C THR A 235 -20.34 -4.52 0.17
N TRP A 236 -19.35 -4.65 1.05
CA TRP A 236 -18.01 -4.13 0.91
C TRP A 236 -17.08 -5.17 0.29
N ARG A 237 -16.19 -4.70 -0.59
CA ARG A 237 -15.18 -5.51 -1.28
C ARG A 237 -13.81 -4.93 -1.07
N VAL A 238 -12.85 -5.81 -0.82
CA VAL A 238 -11.44 -5.44 -0.72
C VAL A 238 -10.82 -5.44 -2.11
N HIS A 239 -10.15 -4.34 -2.43
CA HIS A 239 -9.32 -4.19 -3.62
C HIS A 239 -7.89 -3.89 -3.18
N LEU A 240 -6.93 -4.65 -3.68
CA LEU A 240 -5.52 -4.33 -3.40
C LEU A 240 -5.04 -3.20 -4.31
N PRO A 241 -4.15 -2.32 -3.83
CA PRO A 241 -3.72 -1.15 -4.57
C PRO A 241 -3.13 -1.60 -5.90
N GLN A 242 -3.73 -1.13 -6.99
CA GLN A 242 -3.11 -1.27 -8.29
C GLN A 242 -2.03 -0.19 -8.36
N ARG A 243 -0.74 -0.58 -8.35
CA ARG A 243 0.24 0.36 -8.88
C ARG A 243 -0.12 0.58 -10.34
N PRO A 244 -0.22 1.85 -10.79
CA PRO A 244 -0.50 2.12 -12.19
C PRO A 244 0.48 1.32 -13.02
N ARG A 245 -0.03 0.56 -14.00
CA ARG A 245 0.81 -0.03 -15.03
C ARG A 245 1.59 1.13 -15.63
N ARG A 246 2.93 1.06 -15.64
CA ARG A 246 3.75 2.01 -16.40
C ARG A 246 3.15 2.09 -17.80
N GLY A 247 2.55 3.23 -18.15
CA GLY A 247 1.85 3.45 -19.42
C GLY A 247 0.33 3.65 -19.39
N GLN A 248 -0.34 3.70 -18.24
CA GLN A 248 -1.82 3.89 -18.18
C GLN A 248 -2.32 5.10 -17.38
N VAL A 249 -1.44 6.03 -17.02
CA VAL A 249 -1.83 7.39 -16.61
C VAL A 249 -1.68 8.27 -17.86
N PRO A 250 -2.62 9.18 -18.21
CA PRO A 250 -2.34 10.20 -19.21
C PRO A 250 -1.12 10.96 -18.71
N SER A 251 -0.01 10.74 -19.40
CA SER A 251 1.30 11.11 -18.92
C SER A 251 1.41 12.64 -19.00
N MET A 252 1.12 13.32 -17.90
CA MET A 252 1.29 14.77 -17.81
C MET A 252 2.77 15.06 -17.94
N VAL A 253 3.14 15.61 -19.10
CA VAL A 253 4.50 16.08 -19.38
C VAL A 253 4.67 17.43 -18.69
N ILE A 254 5.64 17.53 -17.81
CA ILE A 254 5.97 18.78 -17.12
C ILE A 254 7.25 19.32 -17.74
N ASP A 255 7.13 20.45 -18.44
CA ASP A 255 8.26 21.17 -19.04
C ASP A 255 8.80 22.26 -18.10
N LYS A 256 7.93 22.84 -17.27
CA LYS A 256 8.26 23.91 -16.33
C LYS A 256 7.72 23.64 -14.94
N LEU A 257 8.57 23.87 -13.93
CA LEU A 257 8.18 23.89 -12.53
C LEU A 257 8.37 25.30 -11.97
N SER A 258 7.33 25.89 -11.40
CA SER A 258 7.44 27.17 -10.69
C SER A 258 7.58 26.89 -9.19
N VAL A 259 8.74 27.24 -8.63
CA VAL A 259 9.01 27.11 -7.20
C VAL A 259 8.89 28.46 -6.53
N CYS A 260 8.00 28.57 -5.55
CA CYS A 260 7.81 29.79 -4.77
C CYS A 260 8.43 29.63 -3.37
N LEU A 261 9.32 30.53 -3.00
CA LEU A 261 9.93 30.59 -1.66
C LEU A 261 9.43 31.86 -0.95
N ALA A 262 8.98 31.71 0.29
CA ALA A 262 8.62 32.81 1.16
C ALA A 262 9.43 32.72 2.46
N VAL A 263 10.09 33.80 2.81
CA VAL A 263 10.89 33.91 4.05
C VAL A 263 10.00 34.54 5.13
N SER A 264 10.00 33.96 6.32
CA SER A 264 9.26 34.54 7.46
C SER A 264 9.65 36.00 7.70
N GLY A 265 8.72 36.80 8.23
CA GLY A 265 8.96 38.19 8.62
C GLY A 265 9.66 38.35 9.98
N ASP A 266 9.97 37.24 10.66
CA ASP A 266 10.58 37.26 11.99
C ASP A 266 11.95 37.95 12.01
N TYR A 267 12.32 38.52 13.17
CA TYR A 267 13.57 39.28 13.30
C TYR A 267 14.83 38.45 13.01
N SER A 268 14.78 37.14 13.26
CA SER A 268 15.86 36.18 12.99
C SER A 268 15.77 35.51 11.62
N ALA A 269 14.84 35.91 10.77
CA ALA A 269 14.67 35.32 9.44
C ALA A 269 15.57 36.01 8.41
N GLY A 270 16.05 35.24 7.42
CA GLY A 270 17.03 35.67 6.42
C GLY A 270 18.37 34.95 6.58
N THR A 271 19.12 34.84 5.49
CA THR A 271 20.44 34.17 5.49
C THR A 271 21.33 34.70 4.37
N GLY A 272 22.64 34.69 4.62
CA GLY A 272 23.66 34.88 3.59
C GLY A 272 23.93 33.61 2.77
N ASP A 273 23.29 32.50 3.13
CA ASP A 273 23.51 31.21 2.48
C ASP A 273 22.74 31.14 1.15
N THR A 274 23.22 30.29 0.25
CA THR A 274 22.52 29.94 -0.98
C THR A 274 21.64 28.73 -0.73
N LEU A 275 20.36 28.87 -1.03
CA LEU A 275 19.43 27.77 -1.15
C LEU A 275 19.42 27.25 -2.58
N SER A 276 19.47 25.94 -2.71
CA SER A 276 19.27 25.22 -3.96
C SER A 276 18.35 24.05 -3.70
N PHE A 277 17.75 23.51 -4.76
CA PHE A 277 16.97 22.29 -4.63
C PHE A 277 17.35 21.26 -5.68
N SER A 278 17.13 19.99 -5.34
CA SER A 278 17.09 18.89 -6.30
C SER A 278 15.73 18.21 -6.26
N ILE A 279 15.48 17.42 -7.29
CA ILE A 279 14.33 16.53 -7.36
C ILE A 279 14.87 15.10 -7.48
N ASN A 280 14.28 14.17 -6.72
CA ASN A 280 14.64 12.75 -6.68
C ASN A 280 16.13 12.47 -6.43
N GLY A 281 16.82 13.33 -5.67
CA GLY A 281 18.26 13.19 -5.43
C GLY A 281 19.13 13.37 -6.68
N SER A 282 18.64 14.08 -7.70
CA SER A 282 19.44 14.45 -8.88
C SER A 282 20.74 15.15 -8.48
N GLU A 283 21.84 14.82 -9.16
CA GLU A 283 23.13 15.52 -9.00
C GLU A 283 23.03 17.00 -9.42
N HIS A 284 22.04 17.35 -10.25
CA HIS A 284 21.78 18.74 -10.62
C HIS A 284 21.04 19.47 -9.50
N ARG A 285 21.72 20.44 -8.89
CA ARG A 285 21.14 21.34 -7.90
C ARG A 285 20.83 22.68 -8.55
N GLN A 286 19.55 23.02 -8.61
CA GLN A 286 19.11 24.30 -9.15
C GLN A 286 19.11 25.35 -8.02
N PRO A 287 19.88 26.46 -8.14
CA PRO A 287 19.82 27.56 -7.18
C PRO A 287 18.41 28.18 -7.14
N LEU A 288 17.90 28.40 -5.93
CA LEU A 288 16.61 29.04 -5.67
C LEU A 288 16.79 30.51 -5.30
N ALA A 289 17.58 30.77 -4.26
CA ALA A 289 17.83 32.13 -3.77
C ALA A 289 19.11 32.14 -2.94
N GLY A 290 19.78 33.28 -2.84
CA GLY A 290 20.88 33.49 -1.92
C GLY A 290 20.88 34.93 -1.41
N ASN A 291 21.49 35.16 -0.25
CA ASN A 291 21.58 36.49 0.37
C ASN A 291 20.22 37.20 0.47
N PHE A 292 19.27 36.57 1.16
CA PHE A 292 17.90 37.08 1.26
C PHE A 292 17.52 37.51 2.67
N GLU A 293 16.73 38.59 2.74
CA GLU A 293 16.27 39.19 3.98
C GLU A 293 14.93 38.60 4.44
N ARG A 294 14.54 38.89 5.70
CA ARG A 294 13.22 38.56 6.23
C ARG A 294 12.09 39.11 5.35
N GLY A 295 11.01 38.36 5.23
CA GLY A 295 9.85 38.75 4.41
C GLY A 295 10.09 38.72 2.90
N ALA A 296 11.25 38.23 2.42
CA ALA A 296 11.51 38.12 1.00
C ALA A 296 10.67 37.01 0.34
N HIS A 297 10.25 37.26 -0.89
CA HIS A 297 9.50 36.32 -1.72
C HIS A 297 10.22 36.11 -3.05
N PHE A 298 10.40 34.85 -3.43
CA PHE A 298 11.06 34.46 -4.67
C PHE A 298 10.16 33.52 -5.44
N GLN A 299 10.13 33.70 -6.76
CA GLN A 299 9.55 32.73 -7.68
C GLN A 299 10.63 32.38 -8.69
N VAL A 300 10.97 31.09 -8.76
CA VAL A 300 11.98 30.57 -9.68
C VAL A 300 11.29 29.60 -10.62
N GLU A 301 11.35 29.91 -11.91
CA GLU A 301 10.98 28.96 -12.95
C GLU A 301 12.15 28.02 -13.22
N VAL A 302 11.85 26.73 -13.20
CA VAL A 302 12.82 25.66 -13.34
C VAL A 302 12.48 24.88 -14.59
N ASP A 303 13.45 24.86 -15.49
CA ASP A 303 13.42 24.10 -16.73
C ASP A 303 13.83 22.66 -16.43
N LEU A 304 12.83 21.78 -16.29
CA LEU A 304 13.07 20.40 -15.91
C LEU A 304 13.84 19.64 -17.00
N SER A 305 13.71 20.04 -18.27
CA SER A 305 14.43 19.42 -19.39
C SER A 305 15.96 19.55 -19.24
N LYS A 306 16.43 20.67 -18.67
CA LYS A 306 17.85 20.89 -18.36
C LYS A 306 18.30 20.12 -17.12
N MET A 307 17.42 19.99 -16.14
CA MET A 307 17.72 19.34 -14.86
C MET A 307 17.90 17.82 -14.97
N PHE A 308 17.14 17.16 -15.84
CA PHE A 308 17.15 15.69 -15.96
C PHE A 308 17.81 15.16 -17.26
N GLN A 309 18.34 16.05 -18.11
CA GLN A 309 18.97 15.69 -19.41
C GLN A 309 18.09 14.79 -20.30
N ARG A 310 16.78 14.80 -20.11
CA ARG A 310 15.77 14.01 -20.84
C ARG A 310 14.77 14.95 -21.50
N SER A 311 14.27 14.57 -22.68
CA SER A 311 13.33 15.38 -23.47
C SER A 311 11.90 15.37 -22.94
N VAL A 312 11.54 14.42 -22.09
CA VAL A 312 10.19 14.26 -21.52
C VAL A 312 10.33 13.80 -20.08
N ILE A 313 9.66 14.52 -19.16
CA ILE A 313 9.60 14.18 -17.73
C ILE A 313 8.14 14.08 -17.36
N TYR A 314 7.80 12.99 -16.69
CA TYR A 314 6.43 12.71 -16.29
C TYR A 314 6.20 13.11 -14.84
N ALA A 315 4.99 13.60 -14.54
CA ALA A 315 4.64 14.06 -13.19
C ALA A 315 4.84 12.99 -12.10
N ASP A 316 4.65 11.71 -12.42
CA ASP A 316 4.84 10.57 -11.51
C ASP A 316 6.32 10.23 -11.28
N GLU A 317 7.22 10.76 -12.10
CA GLU A 317 8.64 10.68 -11.84
C GLU A 317 9.07 11.66 -10.74
N LEU A 318 8.30 12.72 -10.44
CA LEU A 318 8.62 13.69 -9.38
C LEU A 318 8.10 13.19 -8.01
N HIS A 319 8.93 12.52 -7.22
CA HIS A 319 8.49 11.93 -5.94
C HIS A 319 9.15 12.54 -4.70
N SER A 320 10.26 13.25 -4.83
CA SER A 320 10.88 13.99 -3.72
C SER A 320 11.48 15.31 -4.20
N VAL A 321 11.41 16.31 -3.33
CA VAL A 321 12.09 17.60 -3.48
C VAL A 321 13.01 17.76 -2.29
N GLU A 322 14.31 17.88 -2.55
CA GLU A 322 15.32 18.11 -1.53
C GLU A 322 15.80 19.55 -1.58
N ILE A 323 15.88 20.22 -0.43
CA ILE A 323 16.40 21.58 -0.32
C ILE A 323 17.76 21.52 0.35
N TYR A 324 18.75 22.17 -0.26
CA TYR A 324 20.11 22.29 0.25
C TYR A 324 20.42 23.74 0.57
N GLN A 325 21.08 23.94 1.70
CA GLN A 325 21.65 25.22 2.10
C GLN A 325 23.17 25.12 2.06
N ALA A 326 23.81 26.04 1.35
CA ALA A 326 25.26 26.14 1.27
C ALA A 326 25.71 27.51 1.75
N SER A 327 26.57 27.55 2.78
CA SER A 327 27.05 28.81 3.33
C SER A 327 28.06 29.49 2.41
N ALA A 328 27.97 30.83 2.32
CA ALA A 328 28.81 31.64 1.42
C ALA A 328 30.31 31.68 1.78
N GLY A 329 30.76 30.91 2.77
CA GLY A 329 32.13 30.91 3.30
C GLY A 329 32.88 29.60 3.08
N GLY A 330 33.32 29.33 1.84
CA GLY A 330 34.28 28.27 1.55
C GLY A 330 35.69 28.83 1.35
N VAL A 331 36.42 29.09 2.44
CA VAL A 331 37.88 29.26 2.36
C VAL A 331 38.48 27.89 2.01
N ARG A 332 38.97 27.74 0.77
CA ARG A 332 39.94 26.69 0.43
C ARG A 332 41.21 26.94 1.24
N SER A 333 41.36 26.28 2.38
CA SER A 333 42.69 26.01 2.96
C SER A 333 43.13 24.62 2.50
N GLY A 334 43.55 24.55 1.24
CA GLY A 334 44.40 23.46 0.79
C GLY A 334 45.81 23.73 1.30
N LEU A 335 46.21 23.06 2.39
CA LEU A 335 47.60 22.68 2.54
C LEU A 335 47.89 21.70 1.39
N GLU A 336 48.58 22.17 0.36
CA GLU A 336 49.19 21.32 -0.65
C GLU A 336 50.36 20.59 0.01
N ASP A 337 50.25 19.26 0.09
CA ASP A 337 51.40 18.37 0.14
C ASP A 337 52.19 18.57 -1.17
N ALA A 338 53.24 19.38 -1.09
CA ALA A 338 54.27 19.43 -2.10
C ALA A 338 55.18 18.20 -1.94
N VAL A 339 55.02 17.21 -2.82
CA VAL A 339 56.07 16.22 -3.10
C VAL A 339 56.33 16.21 -4.60
N ALA A 340 57.40 16.88 -5.01
CA ALA A 340 58.10 16.62 -6.26
C ALA A 340 59.53 16.21 -5.91
N GLY A 341 59.96 15.06 -6.43
CA GLY A 341 61.24 14.42 -6.15
C GLY A 341 62.46 15.09 -6.79
N PRO A 342 63.65 14.49 -6.63
CA PRO A 342 64.94 15.16 -6.79
C PRO A 342 65.57 14.95 -8.17
N GLU A 343 66.11 16.04 -8.74
CA GLU A 343 67.28 16.10 -9.65
C GLU A 343 67.86 17.51 -9.44
N GLY A 344 69.14 17.78 -9.16
CA GLY A 344 70.35 17.12 -9.59
C GLY A 344 71.21 18.15 -10.33
N GLN A 345 71.93 19.02 -9.60
CA GLN A 345 73.28 19.51 -9.87
C GLN A 345 73.77 20.43 -8.74
#